data_AF-A0A9E2Q4X0-F1
#
_entry.id   AF-A0A9E2Q4X0-F1
#
_cell.length_a   1.000
_cell.length_b   1.000
_cell.length_c   1.000
_cell.angle_alpha   90.00
_cell.angle_beta   90.00
_cell.angle_gamma   90.00
#
_symmetry.space_group_name_H-M   'P 1'
#
loop_
_entity.id
_entity.type
_entity.pdbx_description
1 polymer ?
#
loop_
_entity_poly.entity_id
_entity_poly.type
_entity_poly.pdbx_seq_one_letter_code
_entity_poly.pdbx_strand_id
1 'polypeptide(L)'
;TTAPANAMAVVTARQRGLTNFSMLVSHVRVPPAIRTIMDSPVSRVQGFLAAGHVCTVMGTAEYGPLVEEYQVPIVVTGFEPLDLLEGIRQTVALLEAGTPALRNAYPRAVSPEGNPVAQRVLADVFEVCDRQWRGIGMIPASGWQLSAGWREFDASLRFDVDDIHTVEPESCHAGEVLQGLIKPFECPSFGTLCTPRTPLGATMVSAEGACAAYYEFRRLSVPTKVS
;
A
#
# COMPACT_ATOMS: atom_id res chain seq x y z
N THR A 1 7.54 -2.18 -2.78
CA THR A 1 8.86 -1.53 -2.66
C THR A 1 9.79 -2.21 -1.67
N THR A 2 9.36 -2.52 -0.45
CA THR A 2 10.26 -3.03 0.62
C THR A 2 10.57 -4.52 0.54
N ALA A 3 9.69 -5.33 -0.04
CA ALA A 3 9.83 -6.79 -0.09
C ALA A 3 11.14 -7.30 -0.73
N PRO A 4 11.67 -6.71 -1.83
CA PRO A 4 12.94 -7.17 -2.40
C PRO A 4 14.11 -7.12 -1.43
N ALA A 5 14.23 -6.05 -0.64
CA ALA A 5 15.31 -5.92 0.33
C ALA A 5 15.19 -6.97 1.44
N ASN A 6 13.97 -7.24 1.91
CA ASN A 6 13.70 -8.25 2.92
C ASN A 6 13.94 -9.67 2.40
N ALA A 7 13.58 -9.95 1.13
CA ALA A 7 13.89 -11.21 0.48
C ALA A 7 15.41 -11.42 0.40
N MET A 8 16.15 -10.39 -0.01
CA MET A 8 17.61 -10.44 -0.06
C MET A 8 18.25 -10.63 1.32
N ALA A 9 17.63 -10.12 2.40
CA ALA A 9 18.11 -10.33 3.75
C ALA A 9 18.06 -11.82 4.15
N VAL A 10 16.93 -12.49 3.90
CA VAL A 10 16.78 -13.94 4.12
C VAL A 10 17.75 -14.75 3.24
N VAL A 11 17.84 -14.41 1.95
CA VAL A 11 18.77 -15.07 1.01
C VAL A 11 20.21 -14.95 1.52
N THR A 12 20.62 -13.76 1.96
CA THR A 12 21.97 -13.51 2.50
C THR A 12 22.19 -14.28 3.80
N ALA A 13 21.19 -14.33 4.69
CA ALA A 13 21.27 -15.08 5.93
C ALA A 13 21.54 -16.57 5.67
N ARG A 14 20.81 -17.19 4.73
CA ARG A 14 21.05 -18.56 4.30
C ARG A 14 22.44 -18.75 3.70
N GLN A 15 22.84 -17.90 2.77
CA GLN A 15 24.17 -17.98 2.13
C GLN A 15 25.32 -17.89 3.14
N ARG A 16 25.14 -17.14 4.23
CA ARG A 16 26.10 -16.99 5.31
C ARG A 16 25.94 -18.04 6.43
N GLY A 17 24.99 -18.96 6.32
CA GLY A 17 24.70 -19.96 7.34
C GLY A 17 24.25 -19.38 8.68
N LEU A 18 23.57 -18.23 8.69
CA LEU A 18 23.11 -17.57 9.91
C LEU A 18 21.87 -18.29 10.48
N THR A 19 22.01 -18.89 11.66
CA THR A 19 20.92 -19.62 12.34
C THR A 19 20.11 -18.74 13.29
N ASN A 20 20.64 -17.57 13.63
CA ASN A 20 20.04 -16.59 14.54
C ASN A 20 19.28 -15.47 13.82
N PHE A 21 19.03 -15.61 12.52
CA PHE A 21 18.18 -14.70 11.76
C PHE A 21 16.76 -15.29 11.63
N SER A 22 15.76 -14.45 11.79
CA SER A 22 14.35 -14.79 11.55
C SER A 22 13.61 -13.55 11.06
N MET A 23 12.56 -13.74 10.28
CA MET A 23 11.77 -12.68 9.70
C MET A 23 10.29 -12.94 9.94
N LEU A 24 9.61 -11.96 10.52
CA LEU A 24 8.15 -11.94 10.61
C LEU A 24 7.62 -11.19 9.39
N VAL A 25 6.97 -11.90 8.46
CA VAL A 25 6.56 -11.30 7.19
C VAL A 25 5.19 -10.64 7.31
N SER A 26 5.17 -9.31 7.16
CA SER A 26 3.94 -8.49 7.15
C SER A 26 3.75 -7.76 5.81
N HIS A 27 4.31 -8.29 4.73
CA HIS A 27 4.18 -7.70 3.40
C HIS A 27 2.75 -7.81 2.86
N VAL A 28 2.40 -6.80 2.07
CA VAL A 28 1.09 -6.63 1.42
C VAL A 28 1.24 -6.33 -0.06
N ARG A 29 0.19 -6.62 -0.84
CA ARG A 29 0.08 -6.43 -2.29
C ARG A 29 -0.97 -5.37 -2.61
N VAL A 30 -0.63 -4.47 -3.53
CA VAL A 30 -1.50 -3.34 -3.91
C VAL A 30 -2.69 -3.74 -4.80
N PRO A 31 -2.53 -4.57 -5.85
CA PRO A 31 -3.65 -4.89 -6.74
C PRO A 31 -4.86 -5.55 -6.03
N PRO A 32 -4.68 -6.49 -5.09
CA PRO A 32 -5.80 -7.02 -4.29
C PRO A 32 -6.50 -5.96 -3.43
N ALA A 33 -5.76 -5.00 -2.88
CA ALA A 33 -6.36 -3.91 -2.11
C ALA A 33 -7.19 -2.97 -2.99
N ILE A 34 -6.74 -2.67 -4.22
CA ILE A 34 -7.52 -1.92 -5.21
C ILE A 34 -8.83 -2.65 -5.50
N ARG A 35 -8.77 -3.96 -5.77
CA ARG A 35 -9.95 -4.81 -5.96
C ARG A 35 -10.93 -4.70 -4.79
N THR A 36 -10.46 -4.83 -3.55
CA THR A 36 -11.32 -4.68 -2.36
C THR A 36 -11.99 -3.30 -2.29
N ILE A 37 -11.29 -2.22 -2.64
CA ILE A 37 -11.87 -0.88 -2.68
C ILE A 37 -12.94 -0.79 -3.79
N MET A 38 -12.68 -1.38 -4.96
CA MET A 38 -13.61 -1.32 -6.09
C MET A 38 -14.84 -2.22 -5.93
N ASP A 39 -14.71 -3.36 -5.25
CA ASP A 39 -15.82 -4.27 -4.94
C ASP A 39 -16.73 -3.72 -3.83
N SER A 40 -16.28 -2.69 -3.10
CA SER A 40 -17.07 -2.09 -2.02
C SER A 40 -18.25 -1.28 -2.58
N PRO A 41 -19.50 -1.53 -2.10
CA PRO A 41 -20.69 -0.83 -2.60
C PRO A 41 -20.72 0.65 -2.23
N VAL A 42 -19.89 1.08 -1.27
CA VAL A 42 -19.76 2.48 -0.85
C VAL A 42 -18.56 3.18 -1.48
N SER A 43 -17.86 2.52 -2.42
CA SER A 43 -16.71 3.09 -3.10
C SER A 43 -17.10 4.31 -3.93
N ARG A 44 -16.28 5.36 -3.82
CA ARG A 44 -16.43 6.61 -4.57
C ARG A 44 -15.24 6.86 -5.51
N VAL A 45 -14.34 5.89 -5.63
CA VAL A 45 -13.10 6.03 -6.38
C VAL A 45 -13.40 5.92 -7.87
N GLN A 46 -13.02 6.95 -8.62
CA GLN A 46 -13.21 7.03 -10.07
C GLN A 46 -11.89 6.86 -10.83
N GLY A 47 -10.74 6.89 -10.15
CA GLY A 47 -9.43 6.76 -10.76
C GLY A 47 -8.36 6.52 -9.70
N PHE A 48 -7.31 5.79 -10.06
CA PHE A 48 -6.18 5.52 -9.18
C PHE A 48 -4.89 6.15 -9.69
N LEU A 49 -4.13 6.73 -8.77
CA LEU A 49 -2.72 7.03 -8.98
C LEU A 49 -1.89 5.90 -8.39
N ALA A 50 -1.33 5.05 -9.25
CA ALA A 50 -0.55 3.89 -8.82
C ALA A 50 0.87 4.33 -8.39
N ALA A 51 1.33 3.78 -7.25
CA ALA A 51 2.58 4.17 -6.63
C ALA A 51 3.80 3.73 -7.47
N GLY A 52 4.53 4.70 -8.01
CA GLY A 52 5.68 4.48 -8.90
C GLY A 52 6.73 3.52 -8.34
N HIS A 53 7.12 3.64 -7.05
CA HIS A 53 8.12 2.76 -6.45
C HIS A 53 7.72 1.28 -6.41
N VAL A 54 6.43 0.99 -6.29
CA VAL A 54 5.93 -0.40 -6.38
C VAL A 54 6.03 -0.87 -7.82
N CYS A 55 5.60 -0.03 -8.77
CA CYS A 55 5.63 -0.32 -10.20
C CYS A 55 7.06 -0.44 -10.76
N THR A 56 8.05 0.25 -10.21
CA THR A 56 9.47 0.04 -10.60
C THR A 56 9.93 -1.40 -10.32
N VAL A 57 9.35 -2.06 -9.30
CA VAL A 57 9.66 -3.45 -8.98
C VAL A 57 8.75 -4.41 -9.75
N MET A 58 7.43 -4.24 -9.62
CA MET A 58 6.44 -5.20 -10.13
C MET A 58 5.99 -4.94 -11.56
N GLY A 59 6.41 -3.82 -12.15
CA GLY A 59 5.90 -3.37 -13.43
C GLY A 59 4.46 -2.88 -13.32
N THR A 60 3.75 -2.94 -14.45
CA THR A 60 2.36 -2.45 -14.55
C THR A 60 1.36 -3.52 -14.95
N ALA A 61 1.81 -4.76 -15.17
CA ALA A 61 1.00 -5.84 -15.76
C ALA A 61 -0.26 -6.17 -14.94
N GLU A 62 -0.17 -6.19 -13.61
CA GLU A 62 -1.33 -6.50 -12.74
C GLU A 62 -2.42 -5.42 -12.75
N TYR A 63 -2.13 -4.21 -13.23
CA TYR A 63 -3.12 -3.11 -13.25
C TYR A 63 -3.98 -3.11 -14.51
N GLY A 64 -3.50 -3.66 -15.63
CA GLY A 64 -4.26 -3.72 -16.89
C GLY A 64 -5.61 -4.43 -16.73
N PRO A 65 -5.63 -5.67 -16.19
CA PRO A 65 -6.87 -6.39 -15.93
C PRO A 65 -7.84 -5.65 -14.99
N LEU A 66 -7.32 -4.88 -14.02
CA LEU A 66 -8.17 -4.08 -13.12
C LEU A 66 -8.87 -2.93 -13.87
N VAL A 67 -8.18 -2.28 -14.82
CA VAL A 67 -8.80 -1.26 -15.66
C VAL A 67 -9.91 -1.87 -16.53
N GLU A 68 -9.64 -3.03 -17.13
CA GLU A 68 -10.60 -3.75 -17.98
C GLU A 68 -11.83 -4.20 -17.19
N GLU A 69 -11.64 -4.72 -15.98
CA GLU A 69 -12.72 -5.23 -15.15
C GLU A 69 -13.59 -4.11 -14.57
N TYR A 70 -12.98 -3.08 -13.99
CA TYR A 70 -13.70 -2.04 -13.25
C TYR A 70 -14.03 -0.80 -14.08
N GLN A 71 -13.51 -0.70 -15.31
CA GLN A 71 -13.68 0.48 -16.17
C GLN A 71 -13.25 1.78 -15.48
N VAL A 72 -12.20 1.70 -14.66
CA VAL A 72 -11.63 2.82 -13.91
C VAL A 72 -10.17 3.05 -14.33
N PRO A 73 -9.78 4.26 -14.75
CA PRO A 73 -8.41 4.55 -15.15
C PRO A 73 -7.42 4.39 -13.99
N ILE A 74 -6.25 3.85 -14.31
CA ILE A 74 -5.12 3.74 -13.39
C ILE A 74 -3.92 4.41 -14.06
N VAL A 75 -3.33 5.40 -13.39
CA VAL A 75 -2.16 6.13 -13.89
C VAL A 75 -1.01 5.97 -12.91
N VAL A 76 0.10 5.38 -13.36
CA VAL A 76 1.31 5.26 -12.54
C VAL A 76 1.99 6.63 -12.46
N THR A 77 2.32 7.07 -11.25
CA THR A 77 2.96 8.37 -11.02
C THR A 77 4.28 8.24 -10.26
N GLY A 78 5.16 9.22 -10.46
CA GLY A 78 6.27 9.48 -9.56
C GLY A 78 5.82 10.23 -8.30
N PHE A 79 6.77 10.83 -7.60
CA PHE A 79 6.54 11.49 -6.30
C PHE A 79 6.98 12.96 -6.31
N GLU A 80 7.57 13.45 -7.41
CA GLU A 80 7.81 14.88 -7.55
C GLU A 80 6.49 15.62 -7.83
N PRO A 81 6.34 16.89 -7.44
CA PRO A 81 5.12 17.64 -7.68
C PRO A 81 4.64 17.62 -9.14
N LEU A 82 5.57 17.70 -10.10
CA LEU A 82 5.23 17.64 -11.53
C LEU A 82 4.76 16.24 -11.97
N ASP A 83 5.30 15.17 -11.37
CA ASP A 83 4.82 13.81 -11.65
C ASP A 83 3.39 13.60 -11.18
N LEU A 84 3.09 14.11 -9.98
CA LEU A 84 1.74 14.04 -9.42
C LEU A 84 0.76 14.87 -10.26
N LEU A 85 1.12 16.09 -10.64
CA LEU A 85 0.30 16.94 -11.50
C LEU A 85 0.04 16.28 -12.87
N GLU A 86 1.06 15.69 -13.48
CA GLU A 86 0.90 14.98 -14.76
C GLU A 86 0.02 13.74 -14.62
N GLY A 87 0.20 12.96 -13.55
CA GLY A 87 -0.65 11.82 -13.22
C GLY A 87 -2.12 12.20 -13.04
N ILE A 88 -2.38 13.26 -12.28
CA ILE A 88 -3.73 13.82 -12.07
C ILE A 88 -4.31 14.28 -13.41
N ARG A 89 -3.55 15.07 -14.19
CA ARG A 89 -3.99 15.58 -15.50
C ARG A 89 -4.38 14.45 -16.45
N GLN A 90 -3.55 13.40 -16.54
CA GLN A 90 -3.87 12.23 -17.38
C GLN A 90 -5.10 11.48 -16.89
N THR A 91 -5.26 11.32 -15.57
CA THR A 91 -6.44 10.66 -14.98
C THR A 91 -7.72 11.43 -15.30
N VAL A 92 -7.72 12.75 -15.10
CA VAL A 92 -8.86 13.62 -15.41
C VAL A 92 -9.18 13.55 -16.90
N ALA A 93 -8.18 13.60 -17.79
CA ALA A 93 -8.42 13.51 -19.23
C ALA A 93 -9.05 12.16 -19.65
N LEU A 94 -8.66 11.04 -19.02
CA LEU A 94 -9.28 9.74 -19.25
C LEU A 94 -10.74 9.71 -18.80
N LEU A 95 -11.03 10.33 -17.66
CA LEU A 95 -12.38 10.46 -17.11
C LEU A 95 -13.28 11.31 -18.00
N GLU A 96 -12.82 12.49 -18.41
CA GLU A 96 -13.57 13.38 -19.30
C GLU A 96 -13.85 12.76 -20.67
N ALA A 97 -12.90 11.98 -21.19
CA ALA A 97 -13.05 11.27 -22.45
C ALA A 97 -13.90 9.98 -22.35
N GLY A 98 -14.22 9.51 -21.13
CA GLY A 98 -14.92 8.24 -20.92
C GLY A 98 -14.13 7.02 -21.43
N THR A 99 -12.80 7.09 -21.42
CA THR A 99 -11.92 6.04 -21.96
C THR A 99 -11.01 5.51 -20.87
N PRO A 100 -11.43 4.54 -20.04
CA PRO A 100 -10.58 4.00 -19.00
C PRO A 100 -9.36 3.31 -19.61
N ALA A 101 -8.17 3.66 -19.12
CA ALA A 101 -6.92 3.08 -19.59
C ALA A 101 -5.88 3.03 -18.46
N LEU A 102 -4.94 2.10 -18.59
CA LEU A 102 -3.70 2.10 -17.83
C LEU A 102 -2.71 3.05 -18.51
N ARG A 103 -2.17 4.04 -17.78
CA ARG A 103 -1.09 4.90 -18.28
C ARG A 103 0.10 4.91 -17.33
N ASN A 104 1.27 5.21 -17.89
CA ASN A 104 2.50 5.40 -17.13
C ASN A 104 2.99 6.84 -17.30
N ALA A 105 2.71 7.68 -16.31
CA ALA A 105 3.22 9.05 -16.23
C ALA A 105 4.63 9.11 -15.59
N TYR A 106 5.24 7.95 -15.29
CA TYR A 106 6.58 7.84 -14.70
C TYR A 106 7.53 6.94 -15.52
N PRO A 107 7.64 7.12 -16.85
CA PRO A 107 8.37 6.21 -17.73
C PRO A 107 9.89 6.20 -17.48
N ARG A 108 10.43 7.23 -16.81
CA ARG A 108 11.85 7.32 -16.47
C ARG A 108 12.29 6.28 -15.42
N ALA A 109 11.36 5.71 -14.67
CA ALA A 109 11.66 4.77 -13.59
C ALA A 109 10.80 3.50 -13.61
N VAL A 110 9.72 3.47 -14.38
CA VAL A 110 8.80 2.33 -14.46
C VAL A 110 8.76 1.82 -15.89
N SER A 111 9.14 0.56 -16.08
CA SER A 111 8.88 -0.21 -17.30
C SER A 111 7.67 -1.14 -17.11
N PRO A 112 7.00 -1.58 -18.19
CA PRO A 112 5.87 -2.51 -18.09
C PRO A 112 6.20 -3.81 -17.35
N GLU A 113 7.40 -4.34 -17.57
CA GLU A 113 7.91 -5.57 -16.96
C GLU A 113 8.46 -5.36 -15.53
N GLY A 114 8.72 -4.12 -15.12
CA GLY A 114 9.31 -3.80 -13.81
C GLY A 114 10.77 -4.24 -13.72
N ASN A 115 11.13 -4.86 -12.59
CA ASN A 115 12.46 -5.41 -12.35
C ASN A 115 12.42 -6.95 -12.31
N PRO A 116 12.74 -7.64 -13.43
CA PRO A 116 12.69 -9.09 -13.50
C PRO A 116 13.66 -9.80 -12.55
N VAL A 117 14.77 -9.17 -12.16
CA VAL A 117 15.71 -9.74 -11.18
C VAL A 117 15.05 -9.75 -9.81
N ALA A 118 14.48 -8.62 -9.38
CA ALA A 118 13.81 -8.52 -8.09
C ALA A 118 12.57 -9.44 -8.03
N GLN A 119 11.77 -9.49 -9.09
CA GLN A 119 10.57 -10.36 -9.14
C GLN A 119 10.93 -11.85 -9.00
N ARG A 120 12.03 -12.31 -9.62
CA ARG A 120 12.49 -13.69 -9.46
C ARG A 120 12.86 -14.02 -8.01
N VAL A 121 13.56 -13.10 -7.33
CA VAL A 121 13.89 -13.28 -5.90
C VAL A 121 12.63 -13.29 -5.05
N LEU A 122 11.66 -12.41 -5.33
CA LEU A 122 10.39 -12.40 -4.62
C LEU A 122 9.62 -13.70 -4.82
N ALA A 123 9.57 -14.24 -6.05
CA ALA A 123 8.85 -15.48 -6.36
C ALA A 123 9.51 -16.73 -5.76
N ASP A 124 10.82 -16.70 -5.51
CA ASP A 124 11.52 -17.77 -4.79
C ASP A 124 11.26 -17.69 -3.28
N VAL A 125 11.43 -16.50 -2.69
CA VAL A 125 11.38 -16.30 -1.23
C VAL A 125 9.96 -16.28 -0.69
N PHE A 126 9.00 -15.75 -1.44
CA PHE A 126 7.65 -15.52 -0.97
C PHE A 126 6.59 -16.28 -1.78
N GLU A 127 5.53 -16.67 -1.08
CA GLU A 127 4.29 -17.16 -1.66
C GLU A 127 3.11 -16.26 -1.26
N VAL A 128 2.10 -16.18 -2.13
CA VAL A 128 0.91 -15.35 -1.89
C VAL A 128 0.04 -15.99 -0.82
N CYS A 129 -0.48 -15.16 0.09
CA CYS A 129 -1.43 -15.58 1.12
C CYS A 129 -2.51 -14.51 1.35
N ASP A 130 -3.54 -14.87 2.10
CA ASP A 130 -4.51 -13.91 2.61
C ASP A 130 -3.85 -13.07 3.71
N ARG A 131 -4.27 -11.80 3.84
CA ARG A 131 -3.70 -10.92 4.86
C ARG A 131 -4.74 -10.05 5.52
N GLN A 132 -4.62 -9.93 6.83
CA GLN A 132 -5.31 -8.92 7.60
C GLN A 132 -4.72 -7.52 7.31
N TRP A 133 -5.54 -6.64 6.75
CA TRP A 133 -5.24 -5.22 6.62
C TRP A 133 -5.86 -4.47 7.79
N ARG A 134 -4.99 -3.80 8.54
CA ARG A 134 -5.37 -3.03 9.72
C ARG A 134 -6.40 -1.95 9.35
N GLY A 135 -7.58 -2.01 9.98
CA GLY A 135 -8.73 -1.14 9.71
C GLY A 135 -9.62 -1.51 8.50
N ILE A 136 -9.22 -2.45 7.66
CA ILE A 136 -10.01 -2.86 6.48
C ILE A 136 -10.60 -4.26 6.67
N GLY A 137 -9.81 -5.21 7.18
CA GLY A 137 -10.22 -6.61 7.30
C GLY A 137 -9.27 -7.57 6.61
N MET A 138 -9.65 -8.84 6.57
CA MET A 138 -8.95 -9.86 5.79
C MET A 138 -9.17 -9.59 4.30
N ILE A 139 -8.09 -9.47 3.54
CA ILE A 139 -8.14 -9.34 2.08
C ILE A 139 -7.50 -10.59 1.45
N PRO A 140 -8.24 -11.35 0.63
CA PRO A 140 -7.72 -12.54 -0.03
C PRO A 140 -6.53 -12.25 -0.94
N ALA A 141 -5.55 -13.15 -0.96
CA ALA A 141 -4.36 -13.08 -1.81
C ALA A 141 -3.58 -11.75 -1.73
N SER A 142 -3.74 -10.98 -0.66
CA SER A 142 -3.17 -9.64 -0.51
C SER A 142 -1.86 -9.59 0.27
N GLY A 143 -1.40 -10.73 0.77
CA GLY A 143 -0.16 -10.87 1.53
C GLY A 143 0.91 -11.67 0.81
N TRP A 144 2.08 -11.66 1.44
CA TRP A 144 3.17 -12.59 1.15
C TRP A 144 3.67 -13.23 2.43
N GLN A 145 3.87 -14.54 2.43
CA GLN A 145 4.54 -15.27 3.50
C GLN A 145 5.79 -15.95 2.94
N LEU A 146 6.70 -16.40 3.80
CA LEU A 146 7.85 -17.17 3.34
C LEU A 146 7.37 -18.46 2.67
N SER A 147 7.91 -18.77 1.49
CA SER A 147 7.58 -20.00 0.79
C SER A 147 8.12 -21.21 1.56
N ALA A 148 7.62 -22.41 1.22
CA ALA A 148 8.03 -23.65 1.89
C ALA A 148 9.56 -23.84 1.96
N GLY A 149 10.28 -23.43 0.92
CA GLY A 149 11.73 -23.51 0.83
C GLY A 149 12.47 -22.57 1.79
N TRP A 150 11.79 -21.62 2.44
CA TRP A 150 12.39 -20.59 3.31
C TRP A 150 11.86 -20.59 4.75
N ARG A 151 11.03 -21.57 5.13
CA ARG A 151 10.37 -21.67 6.44
C ARG A 151 11.30 -21.69 7.66
N GLU A 152 12.56 -22.12 7.51
CA GLU A 152 13.54 -22.10 8.60
C GLU A 152 13.84 -20.68 9.13
N PHE A 153 13.53 -19.64 8.35
CA PHE A 153 13.64 -18.25 8.76
C PHE A 153 12.31 -17.63 9.21
N ASP A 154 11.22 -18.38 9.14
CA ASP A 154 9.91 -17.84 9.48
C ASP A 154 9.78 -17.66 11.00
N ALA A 155 9.67 -16.42 11.43
CA ALA A 155 9.52 -16.09 12.83
C ALA A 155 8.17 -16.59 13.38
N SER A 156 7.10 -16.66 12.58
CA SER A 156 5.81 -17.11 13.11
C SER A 156 5.84 -18.58 13.52
N LEU A 157 6.48 -19.42 12.69
CA LEU A 157 6.65 -20.85 12.97
C LEU A 157 7.67 -21.12 14.09
N ARG A 158 8.72 -20.31 14.22
CA ARG A 158 9.78 -20.50 15.23
C ARG A 158 9.36 -20.09 16.63
N PHE A 159 8.48 -19.09 16.73
CA PHE A 159 8.14 -18.45 18.00
C PHE A 159 6.66 -18.56 18.38
N ASP A 160 5.85 -19.25 17.58
CA ASP A 160 4.44 -19.54 17.88
C ASP A 160 3.63 -18.28 18.23
N VAL A 161 3.68 -17.30 17.32
CA VAL A 161 3.09 -15.95 17.54
C VAL A 161 1.71 -15.78 16.90
N ASP A 162 1.13 -16.86 16.38
CA ASP A 162 -0.12 -16.82 15.60
C ASP A 162 -1.34 -16.41 16.44
N ASP A 163 -1.28 -16.62 17.77
CA ASP A 163 -2.33 -16.25 18.72
C ASP A 163 -2.31 -14.75 19.12
N ILE A 164 -1.34 -13.96 18.63
CA ILE A 164 -1.27 -12.53 18.95
C ILE A 164 -2.30 -11.76 18.12
N HIS A 165 -3.43 -11.44 18.74
CA HIS A 165 -4.46 -10.60 18.16
C HIS A 165 -4.33 -9.14 18.63
N THR A 166 -4.28 -8.21 17.68
CA THR A 166 -4.33 -6.78 17.97
C THR A 166 -5.73 -6.25 17.72
N VAL A 167 -6.29 -5.57 18.73
CA VAL A 167 -7.57 -4.88 18.62
C VAL A 167 -7.28 -3.40 18.42
N GLU A 168 -7.79 -2.83 17.34
CA GLU A 168 -7.73 -1.39 17.14
C GLU A 168 -8.67 -0.68 18.10
N PRO A 169 -8.29 0.48 18.66
CA PRO A 169 -9.21 1.29 19.44
C PRO A 169 -10.46 1.63 18.61
N GLU A 170 -11.65 1.42 19.16
CA GLU A 170 -12.92 1.75 18.47
C GLU A 170 -13.00 3.22 18.05
N SER A 171 -12.32 4.10 18.77
CA SER A 171 -12.21 5.53 18.45
C SER A 171 -11.33 5.84 17.24
N CYS A 172 -10.70 4.84 16.62
CA CYS A 172 -9.80 5.00 15.48
C CYS A 172 -10.49 4.70 14.15
N HIS A 173 -10.74 5.75 13.37
CA HIS A 173 -11.33 5.64 12.03
C HIS A 173 -10.25 5.52 10.91
N ALA A 174 -9.08 4.93 11.20
CA ALA A 174 -8.01 4.80 10.22
C ALA A 174 -8.42 3.94 9.01
N GLY A 175 -9.27 2.93 9.22
CA GLY A 175 -9.84 2.11 8.17
C GLY A 175 -10.66 2.89 7.15
N GLU A 176 -11.50 3.81 7.62
CA GLU A 176 -12.31 4.68 6.76
C GLU A 176 -11.44 5.68 5.98
N VAL A 177 -10.37 6.18 6.61
CA VAL A 177 -9.37 7.03 5.95
C VAL A 177 -8.65 6.26 4.83
N LEU A 178 -8.21 5.03 5.09
CA LEU A 178 -7.52 4.19 4.11
C LEU A 178 -8.42 3.82 2.92
N GLN A 179 -9.72 3.67 3.16
CA GLN A 179 -10.73 3.44 2.12
C GLN A 179 -11.18 4.72 1.39
N GLY A 180 -10.71 5.90 1.82
CA GLY A 180 -11.08 7.18 1.25
C GLY A 180 -12.52 7.62 1.54
N LEU A 181 -13.16 7.04 2.56
CA LEU A 181 -14.53 7.39 2.98
C LEU A 181 -14.56 8.71 3.74
N ILE A 182 -13.54 8.98 4.54
CA ILE A 182 -13.34 10.23 5.28
C ILE A 182 -11.90 10.73 5.11
N LYS A 183 -11.69 12.03 5.27
CA LYS A 183 -10.38 12.66 5.40
C LYS A 183 -9.91 12.59 6.85
N PRO A 184 -8.58 12.61 7.12
CA PRO A 184 -8.07 12.56 8.48
C PRO A 184 -8.68 13.59 9.44
N PHE A 185 -8.95 14.81 9.00
CA PHE A 185 -9.55 15.85 9.84
C PHE A 185 -11.04 15.65 10.16
N GLU A 186 -11.71 14.71 9.49
CA GLU A 186 -13.10 14.34 9.78
C GLU A 186 -13.16 13.28 10.89
N CYS A 187 -12.04 12.65 11.24
CA CYS A 187 -11.96 11.72 12.37
C CYS A 187 -12.03 12.47 13.72
N PRO A 188 -12.96 12.13 14.64
CA PRO A 188 -13.12 12.84 15.91
C PRO A 188 -11.89 12.83 16.81
N SER A 189 -11.08 11.77 16.72
CA SER A 189 -9.85 11.61 17.50
C SER A 189 -8.66 12.37 16.91
N PHE A 190 -8.74 12.85 15.66
CA PHE A 190 -7.61 13.43 14.95
C PHE A 190 -7.15 14.75 15.56
N GLY A 191 -5.87 14.84 15.88
CA GLY A 191 -5.25 16.05 16.42
C GLY A 191 -5.58 16.35 17.88
N THR A 192 -6.45 15.56 18.50
CA THR A 192 -6.84 15.63 19.91
C THR A 192 -6.25 14.44 20.66
N LEU A 193 -6.99 13.32 20.72
CA LEU A 193 -6.57 12.07 21.35
C LEU A 193 -5.53 11.31 20.51
N CYS A 194 -5.57 11.48 19.18
CA CYS A 194 -4.66 10.88 18.23
C CYS A 194 -3.71 11.95 17.68
N THR A 195 -2.44 11.87 18.06
CA THR A 195 -1.36 12.75 17.57
C THR A 195 -0.12 11.90 17.24
N PRO A 196 0.90 12.43 16.53
CA PRO A 196 2.13 11.68 16.31
C PRO A 196 2.84 11.25 17.61
N ARG A 197 2.63 11.99 18.71
CA ARG A 197 3.17 11.64 20.04
C ARG A 197 2.34 10.59 20.77
N THR A 198 1.07 10.47 20.42
CA THR A 198 0.11 9.55 21.04
C THR A 198 -0.80 8.98 19.96
N PRO A 199 -0.27 8.11 19.08
CA PRO A 199 -1.01 7.65 17.92
C PRO A 199 -2.00 6.56 18.32
N LEU A 200 -3.24 6.66 17.84
CA LEU A 200 -4.25 5.61 18.02
C LEU A 200 -4.22 4.56 16.90
N GLY A 201 -3.85 4.97 15.68
CA GLY A 201 -3.90 4.13 14.47
C GLY A 201 -2.61 4.16 13.67
N ALA A 202 -2.38 3.13 12.86
CA ALA A 202 -1.15 2.99 12.06
C ALA A 202 -0.91 4.16 11.10
N THR A 203 -1.98 4.79 10.60
CA THR A 203 -1.91 5.97 9.72
C THR A 203 -1.40 7.24 10.41
N MET A 204 -1.30 7.26 11.75
CA MET A 204 -0.68 8.34 12.54
C MET A 204 0.73 7.97 13.01
N VAL A 205 1.08 6.68 13.04
CA VAL A 205 2.40 6.19 13.47
C VAL A 205 3.46 6.41 12.39
N SER A 206 3.14 6.06 11.14
CA SER A 206 4.08 6.19 10.03
C SER A 206 4.13 7.62 9.52
N ALA A 207 5.32 8.14 9.23
CA ALA A 207 5.50 9.41 8.54
C ALA A 207 4.89 9.40 7.11
N GLU A 208 4.77 8.23 6.49
CA GLU A 208 4.08 8.04 5.22
C GLU A 208 2.55 7.88 5.39
N GLY A 209 2.06 7.81 6.63
CA GLY A 209 0.66 7.63 6.94
C GLY A 209 -0.17 8.88 6.65
N ALA A 210 -1.35 8.69 6.07
CA ALA A 210 -2.22 9.80 5.68
C ALA A 210 -2.57 10.74 6.86
N CYS A 211 -2.80 10.19 8.06
CA CYS A 211 -3.11 11.02 9.23
C CYS A 211 -1.88 11.79 9.72
N ALA A 212 -0.70 11.16 9.78
CA ALA A 212 0.52 11.85 10.15
C ALA A 212 0.84 13.00 9.19
N ALA A 213 0.76 12.75 7.87
CA ALA A 213 0.96 13.76 6.84
C ALA A 213 -0.02 14.93 6.97
N TYR A 214 -1.31 14.66 7.14
CA TYR A 214 -2.29 15.72 7.41
C TYR A 214 -1.96 16.49 8.69
N TYR A 215 -1.54 15.80 9.76
CA TYR A 215 -1.21 16.46 11.03
C TYR A 215 -0.01 17.40 10.88
N GLU A 216 1.04 16.98 10.17
CA GLU A 216 2.26 17.75 9.97
C GLU A 216 2.02 18.97 9.08
N PHE A 217 1.34 18.77 7.94
CA PHE A 217 1.17 19.82 6.94
C PHE A 217 -0.11 20.66 7.11
N ARG A 218 -0.94 20.42 8.15
CA ARG A 218 -2.16 21.23 8.44
C ARG A 218 -1.91 22.73 8.59
N ARG A 219 -0.67 23.14 8.91
CA ARG A 219 -0.31 24.56 9.01
C ARG A 219 -0.39 25.30 7.68
N LEU A 220 -0.45 24.57 6.56
CA LEU A 220 -0.62 25.13 5.21
C LEU A 220 -2.10 25.29 4.82
N SER A 221 -3.04 24.80 5.64
CA SER A 221 -4.46 24.67 5.29
C SER A 221 -5.41 25.25 6.33
N VAL A 222 -5.13 26.45 6.84
CA VAL A 222 -6.21 27.29 7.39
C VAL A 222 -6.76 28.17 6.26
N PRO A 223 -7.77 27.74 5.49
CA PRO A 223 -8.66 28.71 4.90
C PRO A 223 -9.41 29.35 6.07
N THR A 224 -9.07 30.61 6.37
CA THR A 224 -9.90 31.48 7.19
C THR A 224 -11.31 31.39 6.62
N LYS A 225 -12.31 31.04 7.45
CA LYS A 225 -13.71 31.21 7.06
C LYS A 225 -13.86 32.65 6.59
N VAL A 226 -14.08 32.86 5.30
CA VAL A 226 -14.54 34.15 4.80
C VAL A 226 -15.97 34.26 5.28
N SER A 227 -16.17 35.14 6.27
CA SER A 227 -17.47 35.57 6.79
C SER A 227 -18.32 36.22 5.72
#